data_AF-A4S415-F1
#
_entry.id   AF-A4S415-F1
#
_cell.length_a   1.000
_cell.length_b   1.000
_cell.length_c   1.000
_cell.angle_alpha   90.00
_cell.angle_beta   90.00
_cell.angle_gamma   90.00
#
_symmetry.space_group_name_H-M   'P 1'
#
loop_
_entity.id
_entity.type
_entity.pdbx_description
1 polymer ?
#
loop_
_entity_poly.entity_id
_entity_poly.type
_entity_poly.pdbx_seq_one_letter_code
_entity_poly.pdbx_strand_id
1 'polypeptide(L)'
;MVTNTAFVFVKPHAVTPETLEVVQTELTRAGMRITSEGEVSAETIDANQLVDRHYYAIASKATLLDAERLNVPEEKFRKAYGVSWSDVLERGLAMNSKKACEKWKMTPTQLDAAWQQAKSDGKMTKLGGGFYCAKMRDCYVFNGFYMTMRSKFVKPGTCIHYYVVEWESEKMSWAKFRGELLGPTEPSTAPETSLRGIIYNDWEALGLKAQPTTGENGVHASASPFEACAEMNNWLGTPFAETAFGSVLLDAGIAEDTVKAWSVDPQVTYGAPAMRITGSLFDALEDTDADYCAALCEMIGADGVSAKDGIRIVAASVLGLALGFLLPKKR
;
A
#
# COMPACT_ATOMS: atom_id res chain seq x y z
N MET A 1 -13.74 19.17 -16.34
CA MET A 1 -12.58 19.31 -15.42
C MET A 1 -12.65 18.12 -14.49
N VAL A 2 -11.52 17.45 -14.28
CA VAL A 2 -11.43 16.21 -13.50
C VAL A 2 -10.98 16.59 -12.10
N THR A 3 -11.84 16.38 -11.12
CA THR A 3 -11.55 16.64 -9.71
C THR A 3 -10.83 15.44 -9.11
N ASN A 4 -9.64 15.69 -8.56
CA ASN A 4 -8.92 14.74 -7.73
C ASN A 4 -9.36 14.89 -6.27
N THR A 5 -9.45 13.77 -5.54
CA THR A 5 -9.76 13.73 -4.11
C THR A 5 -8.77 12.83 -3.40
N ALA A 6 -7.97 13.36 -2.48
CA ALA A 6 -6.99 12.58 -1.72
C ALA A 6 -7.31 12.53 -0.23
N PHE A 7 -6.96 11.41 0.40
CA PHE A 7 -6.88 11.28 1.84
C PHE A 7 -5.44 11.59 2.28
N VAL A 8 -5.29 12.57 3.18
CA VAL A 8 -4.01 13.03 3.72
C VAL A 8 -4.06 12.84 5.22
N PHE A 9 -2.97 12.41 5.85
CA PHE A 9 -2.91 12.44 7.32
C PHE A 9 -1.51 12.75 7.85
N VAL A 10 -1.47 13.52 8.92
CA VAL A 10 -0.29 13.71 9.76
C VAL A 10 -0.12 12.48 10.65
N LYS A 11 1.08 11.89 10.59
CA LYS A 11 1.42 10.66 11.31
C LYS A 11 1.55 10.94 12.81
N PRO A 12 1.36 9.93 13.69
CA PRO A 12 1.28 10.15 15.14
C PRO A 12 2.48 10.87 15.77
N HIS A 13 3.68 10.67 15.24
CA HIS A 13 4.90 11.32 15.75
C HIS A 13 4.99 12.82 15.45
N ALA A 14 4.20 13.30 14.50
CA ALA A 14 4.20 14.67 13.99
C ALA A 14 2.87 15.40 14.24
N VAL A 15 1.93 14.81 15.00
CA VAL A 15 0.71 15.50 15.40
C VAL A 15 1.08 16.50 16.51
N THR A 16 1.35 17.74 16.10
CA THR A 16 1.58 18.91 16.95
C THR A 16 0.78 20.09 16.39
N PRO A 17 0.32 21.05 17.22
CA PRO A 17 -0.40 22.22 16.72
C PRO A 17 0.34 22.93 15.57
N GLU A 18 1.65 23.08 15.69
CA GLU A 18 2.52 23.74 14.71
C GLU A 18 2.60 22.95 13.39
N THR A 19 2.68 21.61 13.45
CA THR A 19 2.67 20.78 12.23
C THR A 19 1.30 20.83 11.54
N LEU A 20 0.20 20.80 12.29
CA LEU A 20 -1.14 20.87 11.74
C LEU A 20 -1.39 22.22 11.04
N GLU A 21 -0.93 23.32 11.64
CA GLU A 21 -1.01 24.66 11.05
C GLU A 21 -0.23 24.74 9.73
N VAL A 22 1.00 24.19 9.69
CA VAL A 22 1.79 24.10 8.45
C VAL A 22 1.07 23.28 7.39
N VAL A 23 0.57 22.08 7.72
CA VAL A 23 -0.10 21.22 6.74
C VAL A 23 -1.34 21.90 6.18
N GLN A 24 -2.19 22.47 7.03
CA GLN A 24 -3.40 23.18 6.59
C GLN A 24 -3.08 24.39 5.72
N THR A 25 -2.06 25.18 6.11
CA THR A 25 -1.62 26.37 5.37
C THR A 25 -1.12 26.00 3.98
N GLU A 26 -0.25 24.99 3.89
CA GLU A 26 0.37 24.59 2.63
C GLU A 26 -0.63 23.93 1.67
N LEU A 27 -1.56 23.11 2.18
CA LEU A 27 -2.67 22.58 1.38
C LEU A 27 -3.52 23.72 0.80
N THR A 28 -3.93 24.68 1.64
CA THR A 28 -4.76 25.81 1.21
C THR A 28 -4.00 26.72 0.22
N ARG A 29 -2.72 26.99 0.48
CA ARG A 29 -1.83 27.78 -0.39
C ARG A 29 -1.66 27.15 -1.76
N ALA A 30 -1.62 25.82 -1.84
CA ALA A 30 -1.59 25.07 -3.08
C ALA A 30 -2.95 25.03 -3.82
N GLY A 31 -3.99 25.65 -3.28
CA GLY A 31 -5.32 25.69 -3.87
C GLY A 31 -6.16 24.43 -3.63
N MET A 32 -5.78 23.61 -2.64
CA MET A 32 -6.54 22.44 -2.23
C MET A 32 -7.74 22.87 -1.38
N ARG A 33 -8.92 22.32 -1.68
CA ARG A 33 -10.12 22.50 -0.87
C ARG A 33 -10.22 21.38 0.15
N ILE A 34 -10.09 21.70 1.43
CA ILE A 34 -10.31 20.74 2.53
C ILE A 34 -11.82 20.55 2.68
N THR A 35 -12.28 19.31 2.48
CA THR A 35 -13.71 18.95 2.53
C THR A 35 -14.08 18.18 3.80
N SER A 36 -13.10 17.57 4.45
CA SER A 36 -13.25 16.90 5.75
C SER A 36 -11.92 16.96 6.50
N GLU A 37 -12.00 17.01 7.82
CA GLU A 37 -10.85 17.05 8.73
C GLU A 37 -11.24 16.41 10.06
N GLY A 38 -10.31 15.71 10.70
CA GLY A 38 -10.54 15.19 12.05
C GLY A 38 -9.41 14.29 12.55
N GLU A 39 -9.66 13.64 13.68
CA GLU A 39 -8.70 12.74 14.31
C GLU A 39 -9.22 11.30 14.33
N VAL A 40 -8.29 10.34 14.21
CA VAL A 40 -8.56 8.92 14.49
C VAL A 40 -7.60 8.47 15.60
N SER A 41 -8.16 8.15 16.77
CA SER A 41 -7.38 7.81 17.96
C SER A 41 -6.70 6.45 17.85
N ALA A 42 -5.59 6.26 18.57
CA ALA A 42 -4.87 5.00 18.64
C ALA A 42 -5.77 3.81 19.05
N GLU A 43 -6.72 4.05 19.95
CA GLU A 43 -7.68 3.04 20.41
C GLU A 43 -8.61 2.60 19.27
N THR A 44 -9.13 3.55 18.48
CA THR A 44 -9.94 3.25 17.30
C THR A 44 -9.10 2.54 16.22
N ILE A 45 -7.86 2.97 16.02
CA ILE A 45 -6.93 2.34 15.08
C ILE A 45 -6.68 0.88 15.45
N ASP A 46 -6.41 0.60 16.73
CA ASP A 46 -6.12 -0.76 17.19
C ASP A 46 -7.36 -1.66 17.16
N ALA A 47 -8.48 -1.17 17.70
CA ALA A 47 -9.74 -1.92 17.77
C ALA A 47 -10.24 -2.35 16.38
N ASN A 48 -10.07 -1.48 15.37
CA ASN A 48 -10.51 -1.75 14.00
C ASN A 48 -9.38 -2.24 13.08
N GLN A 49 -8.15 -2.37 13.58
CA GLN A 49 -6.97 -2.77 12.80
C GLN A 49 -6.72 -1.86 11.58
N LEU A 50 -6.98 -0.55 11.71
CA LEU A 50 -6.99 0.39 10.57
C LEU A 50 -5.62 0.52 9.91
N VAL A 51 -4.56 0.61 10.73
CA VAL A 51 -3.18 0.67 10.25
C VAL A 51 -2.76 -0.64 9.57
N ASP A 52 -3.28 -1.78 10.05
CA ASP A 52 -2.98 -3.10 9.47
C ASP A 52 -3.61 -3.27 8.09
N ARG A 53 -4.83 -2.76 7.91
CA ARG A 53 -5.53 -2.75 6.61
C ARG A 53 -4.91 -1.74 5.64
N HIS A 54 -4.59 -0.54 6.12
CA HIS A 54 -3.94 0.47 5.29
C HIS A 54 -2.57 0.00 4.78
N TYR A 55 -1.76 -0.65 5.62
CA TYR A 55 -0.49 -1.26 5.23
C TYR A 55 -0.60 -2.76 4.96
N TYR A 56 -1.73 -3.25 4.44
CA TYR A 56 -2.01 -4.69 4.31
C TYR A 56 -0.92 -5.45 3.56
N ALA A 57 -0.41 -4.90 2.47
CA ALA A 57 0.67 -5.52 1.70
C ALA A 57 1.94 -5.76 2.55
N ILE A 58 2.22 -4.91 3.53
CA ILE A 58 3.35 -5.05 4.46
C ILE A 58 2.96 -5.99 5.61
N ALA A 59 1.81 -5.73 6.23
CA ALA A 59 1.29 -6.42 7.40
C ALA A 59 1.12 -7.92 7.15
N SER A 60 0.46 -8.28 6.04
CA SER A 60 0.20 -9.66 5.66
C SER A 60 1.49 -10.47 5.57
N LYS A 61 2.55 -9.92 4.97
CA LYS A 61 3.85 -10.58 4.80
C LYS A 61 4.70 -10.57 6.07
N ALA A 62 4.41 -9.67 7.01
CA ALA A 62 5.10 -9.58 8.30
C ALA A 62 4.50 -10.52 9.35
N THR A 63 3.18 -10.74 9.35
CA THR A 63 2.48 -11.38 10.48
C THR A 63 1.41 -12.41 10.12
N LEU A 64 0.80 -12.35 8.93
CA LEU A 64 -0.34 -13.21 8.57
C LEU A 64 0.04 -14.42 7.72
N LEU A 65 0.92 -14.22 6.73
CA LEU A 65 1.37 -15.25 5.82
C LEU A 65 2.67 -15.85 6.33
N ASP A 66 2.72 -17.18 6.37
CA ASP A 66 3.97 -17.91 6.47
C ASP A 66 4.86 -17.59 5.26
N ALA A 67 6.17 -17.55 5.46
CA ALA A 67 7.11 -17.10 4.44
C ALA A 67 7.06 -17.97 3.18
N GLU A 68 6.77 -19.26 3.35
CA GLU A 68 6.56 -20.28 2.33
C GLU A 68 5.40 -19.96 1.39
N ARG A 69 4.43 -19.14 1.82
CA ARG A 69 3.26 -18.72 1.02
C ARG A 69 3.49 -17.41 0.28
N LEU A 70 4.65 -16.78 0.44
CA LEU A 70 4.98 -15.51 -0.21
C LEU A 70 5.40 -15.75 -1.67
N ASN A 71 4.88 -14.93 -2.58
CA ASN A 71 5.29 -14.94 -3.98
C ASN A 71 6.61 -14.16 -4.18
N VAL A 72 7.72 -14.72 -3.70
CA VAL A 72 9.05 -14.10 -3.79
C VAL A 72 9.51 -14.06 -5.26
N PRO A 73 9.91 -12.88 -5.80
CA PRO A 73 10.45 -12.80 -7.16
C PRO A 73 11.84 -13.45 -7.23
N GLU A 74 11.91 -14.69 -7.73
CA GLU A 74 13.10 -15.56 -7.75
C GLU A 74 14.35 -14.85 -8.27
N GLU A 75 14.27 -14.24 -9.45
CA GLU A 75 15.44 -13.60 -10.08
C GLU A 75 16.01 -12.48 -9.21
N LYS A 76 15.12 -11.64 -8.65
CA LYS A 76 15.50 -10.51 -7.81
C LYS A 76 16.05 -10.97 -6.47
N PHE A 77 15.44 -12.01 -5.88
CA PHE A 77 15.91 -12.63 -4.63
C PHE A 77 17.30 -13.26 -4.82
N ARG A 78 17.48 -14.06 -5.88
CA ARG A 78 18.76 -14.68 -6.22
C ARG A 78 19.84 -13.66 -6.49
N LYS A 79 19.54 -12.56 -7.20
CA LYS A 79 20.47 -11.45 -7.43
C LYS A 79 20.90 -10.79 -6.11
N ALA A 80 19.98 -10.64 -5.16
CA ALA A 80 20.26 -10.01 -3.87
C ALA A 80 21.09 -10.89 -2.92
N TYR A 81 20.84 -12.20 -2.90
CA TYR A 81 21.35 -13.09 -1.84
C TYR A 81 22.26 -14.21 -2.33
N GLY A 82 22.38 -14.41 -3.64
CA GLY A 82 23.22 -15.45 -4.23
C GLY A 82 22.73 -16.88 -4.01
N VAL A 83 21.48 -17.06 -3.58
CA VAL A 83 20.85 -18.37 -3.34
C VAL A 83 19.47 -18.42 -4.01
N SER A 84 19.01 -19.60 -4.40
CA SER A 84 17.65 -19.77 -4.93
C SER A 84 16.62 -19.68 -3.81
N TRP A 85 15.38 -19.28 -4.12
CA TRP A 85 14.31 -19.28 -3.14
C TRP A 85 13.95 -20.69 -2.69
N SER A 86 13.97 -21.66 -3.60
CA SER A 86 13.70 -23.07 -3.29
C SER A 86 14.67 -23.63 -2.24
N ASP A 87 15.97 -23.32 -2.33
CA ASP A 87 16.97 -23.79 -1.35
C ASP A 87 16.71 -23.19 0.03
N VAL A 88 16.27 -21.93 0.08
CA VAL A 88 15.94 -21.22 1.32
C VAL A 88 14.73 -21.86 2.00
N LEU A 89 13.72 -22.25 1.22
CA LEU A 89 12.53 -22.95 1.71
C LEU A 89 12.87 -24.36 2.20
N GLU A 90 13.61 -25.15 1.42
CA GLU A 90 14.00 -26.51 1.77
C GLU A 90 14.80 -26.55 3.09
N ARG A 91 15.65 -25.55 3.31
CA ARG A 91 16.46 -25.41 4.53
C ARG A 91 15.73 -24.77 5.71
N GLY A 92 14.47 -24.36 5.54
CA GLY A 92 13.68 -23.71 6.59
C GLY A 92 14.26 -22.37 7.09
N LEU A 93 14.91 -21.62 6.19
CA LEU A 93 15.60 -20.36 6.52
C LEU A 93 14.72 -19.12 6.32
N ALA A 94 13.50 -19.28 5.82
CA ALA A 94 12.55 -18.19 5.61
C ALA A 94 11.64 -17.94 6.81
N MET A 95 11.45 -16.68 7.19
CA MET A 95 10.55 -16.29 8.28
C MET A 95 9.88 -14.94 8.01
N ASN A 96 8.61 -14.82 8.38
CA ASN A 96 8.01 -13.51 8.57
C ASN A 96 8.48 -12.89 9.91
N SER A 97 8.12 -11.64 10.16
CA SER A 97 8.52 -10.92 11.39
C SER A 97 8.02 -11.61 12.66
N LYS A 98 6.77 -12.08 12.67
CA LYS A 98 6.17 -12.76 13.82
C LYS A 98 6.96 -14.03 14.20
N LYS A 99 7.22 -14.91 13.22
CA LYS A 99 8.00 -16.15 13.38
C LYS A 99 9.44 -15.87 13.80
N ALA A 100 10.05 -14.78 13.29
CA ALA A 100 11.39 -14.37 13.71
C ALA A 100 11.42 -13.94 15.19
N CYS A 101 10.46 -13.12 15.64
CA CYS A 101 10.31 -12.74 17.05
C CYS A 101 10.15 -13.97 17.95
N GLU A 102 9.25 -14.90 17.59
CA GLU A 102 9.00 -16.13 18.34
C GLU A 102 10.25 -17.03 18.41
N LYS A 103 10.86 -17.34 17.25
CA LYS A 103 12.02 -18.24 17.15
C LYS A 103 13.25 -17.69 17.86
N TRP A 104 13.48 -16.38 17.78
CA TRP A 104 14.66 -15.74 18.35
C TRP A 104 14.42 -15.15 19.74
N LYS A 105 13.21 -15.28 20.28
CA LYS A 105 12.79 -14.69 21.55
C LYS A 105 13.09 -13.19 21.61
N MET A 106 12.83 -12.50 20.50
CA MET A 106 13.04 -11.07 20.34
C MET A 106 11.71 -10.33 20.52
N THR A 107 11.77 -9.17 21.15
CA THR A 107 10.69 -8.19 21.07
C THR A 107 10.64 -7.57 19.67
N PRO A 108 9.51 -6.97 19.25
CA PRO A 108 9.42 -6.21 18.00
C PRO A 108 10.54 -5.16 17.85
N THR A 109 10.85 -4.43 18.93
CA THR A 109 11.91 -3.43 18.95
C THR A 109 13.30 -4.03 18.75
N GLN A 110 13.58 -5.20 19.35
CA GLN A 110 14.85 -5.91 19.14
C GLN A 110 14.98 -6.43 17.72
N LEU A 111 13.90 -6.94 17.12
CA LEU A 111 13.89 -7.38 15.73
C LEU A 111 14.12 -6.19 14.77
N ASP A 112 13.43 -5.07 15.00
CA ASP A 112 13.59 -3.87 14.18
C ASP A 112 15.00 -3.29 14.30
N ALA A 113 15.61 -3.25 15.48
CA ALA A 113 17.01 -2.83 15.64
C ALA A 113 17.96 -3.71 14.79
N ALA A 114 17.77 -5.03 14.82
CA ALA A 114 18.55 -5.95 13.99
C ALA A 114 18.24 -5.79 12.48
N TRP A 115 16.99 -5.44 12.13
CA TRP A 115 16.60 -5.13 10.76
C TRP A 115 17.27 -3.85 10.25
N GLN A 116 17.27 -2.77 11.04
CA GLN A 116 17.93 -1.52 10.69
C GLN A 116 19.44 -1.73 10.52
N GLN A 117 20.07 -2.54 11.37
CA GLN A 117 21.47 -2.92 11.18
C GLN A 117 21.67 -3.68 9.86
N ALA A 118 20.81 -4.66 9.54
CA ALA A 118 20.90 -5.38 8.28
C ALA A 118 20.70 -4.46 7.06
N LYS A 119 19.86 -3.42 7.17
CA LYS A 119 19.71 -2.38 6.15
C LYS A 119 21.00 -1.58 5.97
N SER A 120 21.60 -1.11 7.05
CA SER A 120 22.88 -0.37 7.02
C SER A 120 24.04 -1.22 6.48
N ASP A 121 24.02 -2.52 6.75
CA ASP A 121 24.99 -3.49 6.21
C ASP A 121 24.76 -3.83 4.72
N GLY A 122 23.74 -3.27 4.06
CA GLY A 122 23.39 -3.60 2.68
C GLY A 122 22.77 -4.99 2.49
N LYS A 123 22.28 -5.62 3.56
CA LYS A 123 21.68 -6.98 3.57
C LYS A 123 20.16 -6.98 3.44
N MET A 124 19.54 -5.82 3.19
CA MET A 124 18.11 -5.65 2.98
C MET A 124 17.82 -5.29 1.53
N THR A 125 16.87 -5.98 0.91
CA THR A 125 16.42 -5.73 -0.46
C THR A 125 14.91 -5.53 -0.51
N LYS A 126 14.46 -4.47 -1.19
CA LYS A 126 13.07 -4.29 -1.60
C LYS A 126 12.77 -5.25 -2.76
N LEU A 127 11.91 -6.24 -2.54
CA LEU A 127 11.47 -7.20 -3.55
C LEU A 127 10.33 -6.63 -4.41
N GLY A 128 9.42 -5.83 -3.84
CA GLY A 128 8.33 -5.15 -4.54
C GLY A 128 7.63 -4.11 -3.65
N GLY A 129 6.48 -3.58 -4.09
CA GLY A 129 5.59 -2.75 -3.28
C GLY A 129 5.26 -3.43 -1.94
N GLY A 130 5.53 -2.76 -0.81
CA GLY A 130 5.32 -3.31 0.53
C GLY A 130 6.06 -4.62 0.87
N PHE A 131 7.03 -5.05 0.06
CA PHE A 131 7.64 -6.37 0.16
C PHE A 131 9.16 -6.26 0.29
N TYR A 132 9.67 -6.40 1.51
CA TYR A 132 11.07 -6.27 1.84
C TYR A 132 11.57 -7.55 2.50
N CYS A 133 12.81 -7.90 2.20
CA CYS A 133 13.51 -9.01 2.83
C CYS A 133 14.84 -8.50 3.37
N ALA A 134 15.25 -8.97 4.54
CA ALA A 134 16.60 -8.76 5.06
C ALA A 134 17.22 -10.11 5.46
N LYS A 135 18.50 -10.28 5.11
CA LYS A 135 19.29 -11.40 5.62
C LYS A 135 19.78 -11.07 7.03
N MET A 136 19.26 -11.81 8.00
CA MET A 136 19.53 -11.61 9.43
C MET A 136 19.93 -12.95 10.03
N ARG A 137 21.13 -13.02 10.62
CA ARG A 137 21.78 -14.30 10.95
C ARG A 137 21.85 -15.16 9.67
N ASP A 138 21.49 -16.43 9.75
CA ASP A 138 21.40 -17.33 8.59
C ASP A 138 19.99 -17.39 7.97
N CYS A 139 19.08 -16.48 8.34
CA CYS A 139 17.69 -16.50 7.88
C CYS A 139 17.33 -15.28 7.02
N TYR A 140 16.26 -15.45 6.24
CA TYR A 140 15.66 -14.42 5.39
C TYR A 140 14.35 -13.98 6.04
N VAL A 141 14.38 -12.79 6.63
CA VAL A 141 13.24 -12.24 7.38
C VAL A 141 12.49 -11.27 6.48
N PHE A 142 11.16 -11.34 6.49
CA PHE A 142 10.30 -10.45 5.72
C PHE A 142 9.66 -9.37 6.59
N ASN A 143 9.75 -8.12 6.12
CA ASN A 143 9.14 -6.92 6.69
C ASN A 143 9.39 -6.70 8.21
N GLY A 144 10.59 -7.01 8.71
CA GLY A 144 10.97 -7.02 10.13
C GLY A 144 10.70 -5.74 10.93
N PHE A 145 10.55 -4.61 10.25
CA PHE A 145 10.24 -3.30 10.83
C PHE A 145 8.75 -3.11 11.14
N TYR A 146 7.86 -3.91 10.55
CA TYR A 146 6.41 -3.65 10.53
C TYR A 146 5.81 -3.54 11.93
N MET A 147 6.19 -4.43 12.84
CA MET A 147 5.61 -4.46 14.18
C MET A 147 5.92 -3.19 14.99
N THR A 148 7.14 -2.64 14.86
CA THR A 148 7.50 -1.35 15.46
C THR A 148 6.78 -0.20 14.78
N MET A 149 6.64 -0.23 13.44
CA MET A 149 5.84 0.75 12.71
C MET A 149 4.39 0.79 13.22
N ARG A 150 3.72 -0.37 13.29
CA ARG A 150 2.36 -0.51 13.83
C ARG A 150 2.26 0.07 15.23
N SER A 151 3.21 -0.22 16.11
CA SER A 151 3.20 0.20 17.52
C SER A 151 3.10 1.72 17.70
N LYS A 152 3.59 2.50 16.73
CA LYS A 152 3.54 3.97 16.75
C LYS A 152 2.14 4.53 16.51
N PHE A 153 1.29 3.79 15.79
CA PHE A 153 -0.10 4.16 15.49
C PHE A 153 -1.09 3.73 16.57
N VAL A 154 -0.75 2.67 17.32
CA VAL A 154 -1.64 2.10 18.35
C VAL A 154 -1.19 2.43 19.77
N LYS A 155 -0.19 3.29 19.93
CA LYS A 155 0.27 3.72 21.24
C LYS A 155 -0.82 4.57 21.89
N PRO A 156 -1.33 4.23 23.09
CA PRO A 156 -2.37 5.01 23.76
C PRO A 156 -2.01 6.50 23.87
N GLY A 157 -3.02 7.35 23.66
CA GLY A 157 -2.85 8.81 23.66
C GLY A 157 -2.16 9.39 22.42
N THR A 158 -2.04 8.60 21.34
CA THR A 158 -1.65 9.11 20.02
C THR A 158 -2.83 9.03 19.05
N CYS A 159 -2.74 9.72 17.92
CA CYS A 159 -3.75 9.70 16.86
C CYS A 159 -3.08 9.92 15.50
N ILE A 160 -3.84 9.75 14.42
CA ILE A 160 -3.58 10.48 13.18
C ILE A 160 -4.51 11.69 13.14
N HIS A 161 -4.07 12.76 12.47
CA HIS A 161 -4.93 13.89 12.08
C HIS A 161 -5.08 13.88 10.57
N TYR A 162 -6.30 13.73 10.07
CA TYR A 162 -6.56 13.54 8.64
C TYR A 162 -7.21 14.77 8.01
N TYR A 163 -7.04 14.87 6.69
CA TYR A 163 -7.72 15.79 5.79
C TYR A 163 -8.21 15.01 4.57
N VAL A 164 -9.42 15.29 4.10
CA VAL A 164 -9.85 14.97 2.75
C VAL A 164 -9.74 16.25 1.93
N VAL A 165 -8.96 16.20 0.86
CA VAL A 165 -8.68 17.37 0.01
C VAL A 165 -9.09 17.14 -1.41
N GLU A 166 -9.62 18.18 -2.04
CA GLU A 166 -10.05 18.18 -3.44
C GLU A 166 -9.41 19.31 -4.25
N TRP A 167 -9.07 19.01 -5.50
CA TRP A 167 -8.56 20.00 -6.44
C TRP A 167 -8.81 19.58 -7.89
N GLU A 168 -8.67 20.54 -8.81
CA GLU A 168 -8.74 20.27 -10.24
C GLU A 168 -7.39 19.74 -10.73
N SER A 169 -7.37 18.57 -11.37
CA SER A 169 -6.17 17.93 -11.94
C SER A 169 -5.40 18.85 -12.91
N GLU A 170 -6.10 19.71 -13.65
CA GLU A 170 -5.51 20.71 -14.54
C GLU A 170 -4.60 21.72 -13.81
N LYS A 171 -4.89 22.02 -12.53
CA LYS A 171 -4.05 22.91 -11.71
C LYS A 171 -2.83 22.18 -11.14
N MET A 172 -3.00 20.90 -10.81
CA MET A 172 -1.94 20.06 -10.27
C MET A 172 -2.26 18.58 -10.54
N SER A 173 -1.46 17.93 -11.37
CA SER A 173 -1.55 16.46 -11.56
C SER A 173 -1.23 15.73 -10.25
N TRP A 174 -1.77 14.53 -10.05
CA TRP A 174 -1.50 13.70 -8.87
C TRP A 174 -0.01 13.47 -8.61
N ALA A 175 0.78 13.23 -9.68
CA ALA A 175 2.22 13.09 -9.61
C ALA A 175 2.92 14.32 -8.97
N LYS A 176 2.48 15.52 -9.32
CA LYS A 176 2.99 16.79 -8.73
C LYS A 176 2.48 16.98 -7.30
N PHE A 177 1.24 16.62 -7.02
CA PHE A 177 0.72 16.60 -5.65
C PHE A 177 1.60 15.75 -4.73
N ARG A 178 2.02 14.56 -5.17
CA ARG A 178 2.91 13.69 -4.38
C ARG A 178 4.38 14.11 -4.40
N GLY A 179 4.90 14.51 -5.56
CA GLY A 179 6.31 14.84 -5.73
C GLY A 179 6.71 16.21 -5.22
N GLU A 180 5.86 17.23 -5.43
CA GLU A 180 6.18 18.64 -5.18
C GLU A 180 5.48 19.18 -3.92
N LEU A 181 4.18 18.90 -3.73
CA LEU A 181 3.44 19.39 -2.55
C LEU A 181 3.69 18.53 -1.32
N LEU A 182 3.45 17.22 -1.41
CA LEU A 182 3.71 16.29 -0.31
C LEU A 182 5.21 16.07 -0.10
N GLY A 183 5.95 15.85 -1.19
CA GLY A 183 7.37 15.50 -1.20
C GLY A 183 7.61 13.97 -1.19
N PRO A 184 8.78 13.50 -1.65
CA PRO A 184 9.14 12.08 -1.66
C PRO A 184 9.20 11.46 -0.26
N THR A 185 9.11 10.13 -0.19
CA THR A 185 9.03 9.38 1.07
C THR A 185 10.25 9.59 1.97
N GLU A 186 11.44 9.78 1.38
CA GLU A 186 12.67 10.13 2.09
C GLU A 186 12.77 11.65 2.28
N PRO A 187 12.49 12.18 3.49
CA PRO A 187 12.34 13.63 3.68
C PRO A 187 13.65 14.39 3.50
N SER A 188 14.80 13.76 3.77
CA SER A 188 16.11 14.39 3.56
C SER A 188 16.44 14.71 2.10
N THR A 189 15.66 14.15 1.17
CA THR A 189 15.77 14.40 -0.27
C THR A 189 14.57 15.15 -0.85
N ALA A 190 13.61 15.53 0.01
CA ALA A 190 12.41 16.22 -0.42
C ALA A 190 12.69 17.69 -0.75
N PRO A 191 11.96 18.30 -1.70
CA PRO A 191 12.02 19.74 -1.91
C PRO A 191 11.75 20.48 -0.60
N GLU A 192 12.55 21.49 -0.25
CA GLU A 192 12.43 22.22 1.02
C GLU A 192 11.04 22.88 1.19
N THR A 193 10.36 23.16 0.08
CA THR A 193 9.01 23.74 0.04
C THR A 193 7.88 22.71 0.10
N SER A 194 8.19 21.41 0.05
CA SER A 194 7.19 20.35 0.19
C SER A 194 6.87 20.12 1.66
N LEU A 195 5.69 19.57 1.97
CA LEU A 195 5.27 19.26 3.34
C LEU A 195 6.33 18.41 4.09
N ARG A 196 6.85 17.36 3.45
CA ARG A 196 7.90 16.52 4.05
C ARG A 196 9.22 17.25 4.21
N GLY A 197 9.56 18.14 3.28
CA GLY A 197 10.77 18.97 3.37
C GLY A 197 10.68 19.99 4.52
N ILE A 198 9.56 20.70 4.64
CA ILE A 198 9.29 21.64 5.73
C ILE A 198 9.35 20.91 7.07
N ILE A 199 8.60 19.79 7.21
CA ILE A 199 8.59 19.02 8.45
C ILE A 199 10.00 18.48 8.79
N TYR A 200 10.81 18.10 7.80
CA TYR A 200 12.17 17.61 8.02
C TYR A 200 13.15 18.69 8.46
N ASN A 201 13.06 19.88 7.88
CA ASN A 201 13.96 20.99 8.17
C ASN A 201 13.60 21.69 9.49
N ASP A 202 12.31 21.89 9.74
CA ASP A 202 11.81 22.68 10.88
C ASP A 202 11.34 21.82 12.05
N TRP A 203 11.71 20.53 12.08
CA TRP A 203 11.19 19.55 13.03
C TRP A 203 11.24 19.99 14.51
N GLU A 204 12.31 20.66 14.95
CA GLU A 204 12.44 21.17 16.33
C GLU A 204 11.42 22.28 16.61
N ALA A 205 11.28 23.22 15.67
CA ALA A 205 10.32 24.33 15.78
C ALA A 205 8.87 23.84 15.71
N LEU A 206 8.63 22.75 14.98
CA LEU A 206 7.35 22.05 14.90
C LEU A 206 7.07 21.14 16.10
N GLY A 207 7.98 21.05 17.07
CA GLY A 207 7.79 20.28 18.30
C GLY A 207 7.95 18.76 18.15
N LEU A 208 8.57 18.28 17.07
CA LEU A 208 8.90 16.87 16.90
C LEU A 208 10.04 16.46 17.84
N LYS A 209 10.04 15.20 18.28
CA LYS A 209 11.05 14.67 19.23
C LYS A 209 12.38 14.29 18.59
N ALA A 210 12.36 14.09 17.28
CA ALA A 210 13.53 13.71 16.50
C ALA A 210 13.29 14.15 15.05
N GLN A 211 14.39 14.36 14.33
CA GLN A 211 14.32 14.64 12.91
C GLN A 211 13.63 13.49 12.15
N PRO A 212 12.71 13.80 11.21
CA PRO A 212 12.00 12.80 10.43
C PRO A 212 12.93 11.82 9.69
N THR A 213 12.45 10.59 9.51
CA THR A 213 13.12 9.51 8.77
C THR A 213 12.23 8.99 7.65
N THR A 214 12.71 8.08 6.79
CA THR A 214 11.87 7.45 5.76
C THR A 214 10.57 6.82 6.34
N GLY A 215 10.62 6.25 7.54
CA GLY A 215 9.47 5.62 8.18
C GLY A 215 8.57 6.60 8.94
N GLU A 216 9.20 7.62 9.53
CA GLU A 216 8.57 8.71 10.29
C GLU A 216 8.77 10.02 9.54
N ASN A 217 8.08 10.16 8.42
CA ASN A 217 8.25 11.27 7.47
C ASN A 217 7.18 12.36 7.61
N GLY A 218 6.62 12.54 8.81
CA GLY A 218 5.62 13.57 9.09
C GLY A 218 4.21 13.27 8.55
N VAL A 219 4.07 13.16 7.22
CA VAL A 219 2.76 13.17 6.53
C VAL A 219 2.63 12.04 5.49
N HIS A 220 1.41 11.53 5.37
CA HIS A 220 0.95 10.59 4.35
C HIS A 220 -0.06 11.27 3.41
N ALA A 221 -0.07 10.86 2.14
CA ALA A 221 -1.20 11.09 1.26
C ALA A 221 -1.39 9.90 0.31
N SER A 222 -2.64 9.66 -0.10
CA SER A 222 -3.02 8.61 -1.05
C SER A 222 -2.17 8.65 -2.33
N ALA A 223 -1.77 7.48 -2.81
CA ALA A 223 -0.91 7.36 -3.99
C ALA A 223 -1.66 7.46 -5.34
N SER A 224 -2.98 7.31 -5.32
CA SER A 224 -3.88 7.39 -6.47
C SER A 224 -5.32 7.71 -6.03
N PRO A 225 -6.22 8.09 -6.96
CA PRO A 225 -7.66 8.21 -6.71
C PRO A 225 -8.29 6.93 -6.14
N PHE A 226 -7.85 5.76 -6.63
CA PHE A 226 -8.32 4.47 -6.11
C PHE A 226 -7.90 4.25 -4.66
N GLU A 227 -6.63 4.53 -4.33
CA GLU A 227 -6.15 4.40 -2.95
C GLU A 227 -6.81 5.40 -2.02
N ALA A 228 -7.14 6.62 -2.48
CA ALA A 228 -7.90 7.57 -1.68
C ALA A 228 -9.28 7.02 -1.31
N CYS A 229 -9.96 6.40 -2.26
CA CYS A 229 -11.23 5.70 -2.06
C CYS A 229 -11.10 4.55 -1.04
N ALA A 230 -10.07 3.70 -1.20
CA ALA A 230 -9.77 2.61 -0.26
C ALA A 230 -9.42 3.12 1.15
N GLU A 231 -8.66 4.20 1.25
CA GLU A 231 -8.23 4.82 2.50
C GLU A 231 -9.40 5.48 3.23
N MET A 232 -10.25 6.23 2.54
CA MET A 232 -11.46 6.80 3.14
C MET A 232 -12.40 5.71 3.66
N ASN A 233 -12.58 4.62 2.90
CA ASN A 233 -13.35 3.46 3.37
C ASN A 233 -12.75 2.84 4.64
N ASN A 234 -11.44 2.67 4.66
CA ASN A 234 -10.75 2.09 5.80
C ASN A 234 -10.77 3.00 7.04
N TRP A 235 -10.31 4.24 6.90
CA TRP A 235 -10.07 5.15 8.01
C TRP A 235 -11.32 5.84 8.51
N LEU A 236 -12.24 6.20 7.61
CA LEU A 236 -13.43 7.00 7.93
C LEU A 236 -14.73 6.17 7.88
N GLY A 237 -14.66 4.92 7.39
CA GLY A 237 -15.84 4.08 7.22
C GLY A 237 -16.74 4.53 6.06
N THR A 238 -16.27 5.44 5.19
CA THR A 238 -17.05 5.95 4.06
C THR A 238 -17.33 4.81 3.08
N PRO A 239 -18.60 4.50 2.76
CA PRO A 239 -18.94 3.52 1.73
C PRO A 239 -18.33 3.90 0.38
N PHE A 240 -17.90 2.91 -0.41
CA PHE A 240 -17.28 3.18 -1.72
C PHE A 240 -18.19 4.03 -2.62
N ALA A 241 -19.49 3.74 -2.61
CA ALA A 241 -20.51 4.47 -3.36
C ALA A 241 -20.66 5.95 -2.94
N GLU A 242 -20.21 6.32 -1.75
CA GLU A 242 -20.26 7.71 -1.24
C GLU A 242 -18.97 8.48 -1.49
N THR A 243 -17.89 7.80 -1.89
CA THR A 243 -16.67 8.47 -2.35
C THR A 243 -16.81 8.90 -3.80
N ALA A 244 -16.29 10.08 -4.15
CA ALA A 244 -16.38 10.62 -5.52
C ALA A 244 -15.76 9.68 -6.58
N PHE A 245 -14.65 9.01 -6.24
CA PHE A 245 -14.01 8.08 -7.16
C PHE A 245 -14.68 6.70 -7.16
N GLY A 246 -15.09 6.19 -5.98
CA GLY A 246 -15.73 4.89 -5.88
C GLY A 246 -17.08 4.84 -6.60
N SER A 247 -17.90 5.90 -6.54
CA SER A 247 -19.14 5.98 -7.31
C SER A 247 -18.91 5.86 -8.82
N VAL A 248 -17.87 6.51 -9.35
CA VAL A 248 -17.47 6.40 -10.76
C VAL A 248 -17.15 4.96 -11.16
N LEU A 249 -16.43 4.21 -10.30
CA LEU A 249 -16.13 2.79 -10.58
C LEU A 249 -17.39 1.93 -10.60
N LEU A 250 -18.32 2.16 -9.68
CA LEU A 250 -19.58 1.43 -9.61
C LEU A 250 -20.47 1.74 -10.82
N ASP A 251 -20.55 3.00 -11.23
CA ASP A 251 -21.28 3.45 -12.42
C ASP A 251 -20.68 2.87 -13.72
N ALA A 252 -19.36 2.64 -13.74
CA ALA A 252 -18.67 1.92 -14.82
C ALA A 252 -18.88 0.40 -14.79
N GLY A 253 -19.67 -0.13 -13.85
CA GLY A 253 -20.02 -1.54 -13.74
C GLY A 253 -18.98 -2.40 -13.01
N ILE A 254 -17.98 -1.80 -12.37
CA ILE A 254 -17.06 -2.53 -11.50
C ILE A 254 -17.81 -2.86 -10.20
N ALA A 255 -18.04 -4.15 -9.93
CA ALA A 255 -18.76 -4.57 -8.74
C ALA A 255 -18.05 -4.11 -7.45
N GLU A 256 -18.80 -3.72 -6.42
CA GLU A 256 -18.26 -3.28 -5.13
C GLU A 256 -17.34 -4.32 -4.48
N ASP A 257 -17.67 -5.62 -4.58
CA ASP A 257 -16.81 -6.72 -4.13
C ASP A 257 -15.44 -6.72 -4.84
N THR A 258 -15.38 -6.28 -6.09
CA THR A 258 -14.13 -6.14 -6.83
C THR A 258 -13.32 -4.96 -6.30
N VAL A 259 -13.96 -3.79 -6.10
CA VAL A 259 -13.32 -2.61 -5.47
C VAL A 259 -12.77 -2.97 -4.09
N LYS A 260 -13.53 -3.72 -3.28
CA LYS A 260 -13.10 -4.21 -1.98
C LYS A 260 -11.94 -5.21 -2.06
N ALA A 261 -11.94 -6.11 -3.03
CA ALA A 261 -10.82 -7.04 -3.23
C ALA A 261 -9.55 -6.32 -3.72
N TRP A 262 -9.72 -5.20 -4.41
CA TRP A 262 -8.67 -4.36 -4.92
C TRP A 262 -8.04 -3.46 -3.85
N SER A 263 -8.77 -3.10 -2.80
CA SER A 263 -8.29 -2.23 -1.71
C SER A 263 -7.17 -2.83 -0.84
N VAL A 264 -6.80 -4.09 -1.07
CA VAL A 264 -5.69 -4.78 -0.40
C VAL A 264 -4.47 -5.01 -1.31
N ASP A 265 -4.40 -4.27 -2.42
CA ASP A 265 -3.32 -4.31 -3.41
C ASP A 265 -3.04 -5.72 -3.98
N PRO A 266 -4.04 -6.35 -4.64
CA PRO A 266 -3.84 -7.65 -5.25
C PRO A 266 -2.90 -7.56 -6.46
N GLN A 267 -2.36 -8.72 -6.85
CA GLN A 267 -1.77 -8.82 -8.18
C GLN A 267 -2.87 -8.85 -9.23
N VAL A 268 -2.78 -7.95 -10.20
CA VAL A 268 -3.67 -7.89 -11.35
C VAL A 268 -2.87 -8.11 -12.62
N THR A 269 -3.55 -8.61 -13.65
CA THR A 269 -2.92 -8.78 -14.95
C THR A 269 -3.82 -8.21 -16.05
N TYR A 270 -3.29 -7.25 -16.79
CA TYR A 270 -4.04 -6.49 -17.78
C TYR A 270 -3.21 -6.21 -19.04
N GLY A 271 -3.87 -5.66 -20.06
CA GLY A 271 -3.26 -5.26 -21.32
C GLY A 271 -3.42 -6.30 -22.43
N ALA A 272 -3.05 -5.90 -23.65
CA ALA A 272 -3.24 -6.72 -24.85
C ALA A 272 -2.58 -8.11 -24.71
N PRO A 273 -3.12 -9.17 -25.33
CA PRO A 273 -2.59 -10.54 -25.18
C PRO A 273 -1.09 -10.70 -25.45
N ALA A 274 -0.53 -9.92 -26.37
CA ALA A 274 0.89 -9.94 -26.71
C ALA A 274 1.79 -9.14 -25.73
N MET A 275 1.21 -8.31 -24.86
CA MET A 275 1.90 -7.42 -23.93
C MET A 275 1.18 -7.38 -22.57
N ARG A 276 0.96 -8.56 -21.99
CA ARG A 276 0.33 -8.65 -20.67
C ARG A 276 1.28 -8.13 -19.58
N ILE A 277 0.76 -7.28 -18.73
CA ILE A 277 1.45 -6.73 -17.57
C ILE A 277 0.84 -7.38 -16.33
N THR A 278 1.66 -8.04 -15.52
CA THR A 278 1.26 -8.55 -14.19
C THR A 278 2.00 -7.76 -13.12
N GLY A 279 1.26 -7.22 -12.16
CA GLY A 279 1.86 -6.45 -11.08
C GLY A 279 0.87 -6.11 -9.99
N SER A 280 1.33 -5.31 -9.02
CA SER A 280 0.47 -4.71 -7.99
C SER A 280 -0.56 -3.80 -8.67
N LEU A 281 -1.80 -3.83 -8.16
CA LEU A 281 -2.82 -2.90 -8.60
C LEU A 281 -2.45 -1.47 -8.24
N PHE A 282 -1.96 -1.23 -7.01
CA PHE A 282 -1.62 0.11 -6.56
C PHE A 282 -0.46 0.68 -7.39
N ASP A 283 0.58 -0.12 -7.65
CA ASP A 283 1.68 0.27 -8.54
C ASP A 283 1.19 0.61 -9.96
N ALA A 284 0.11 -0.02 -10.44
CA ALA A 284 -0.47 0.26 -11.76
C ALA A 284 -1.28 1.57 -11.82
N LEU A 285 -1.79 2.05 -10.69
CA LEU A 285 -2.66 3.22 -10.58
C LEU A 285 -1.94 4.44 -9.98
N GLU A 286 -0.75 4.25 -9.42
CA GLU A 286 0.05 5.28 -8.76
C GLU A 286 0.27 6.52 -9.65
N ASP A 287 0.17 7.71 -9.05
CA ASP A 287 0.43 9.01 -9.68
C ASP A 287 -0.49 9.38 -10.87
N THR A 288 -1.58 8.63 -11.07
CA THR A 288 -2.58 8.93 -12.09
C THR A 288 -3.66 9.89 -11.59
N ASP A 289 -4.13 10.77 -12.49
CA ASP A 289 -5.30 11.62 -12.23
C ASP A 289 -6.61 10.80 -12.35
N ALA A 290 -7.71 11.30 -11.77
CA ALA A 290 -8.94 10.51 -11.62
C ALA A 290 -9.52 9.94 -12.93
N ASP A 291 -9.44 10.65 -14.05
CA ASP A 291 -9.93 10.14 -15.33
C ASP A 291 -9.09 8.95 -15.85
N TYR A 292 -7.76 9.10 -15.85
CA TYR A 292 -6.86 8.03 -16.29
C TYR A 292 -6.89 6.85 -15.33
N CYS A 293 -6.97 7.10 -14.02
CA CYS A 293 -7.10 6.07 -13.00
C CYS A 293 -8.39 5.23 -13.21
N ALA A 294 -9.51 5.89 -13.51
CA ALA A 294 -10.78 5.19 -13.79
C ALA A 294 -10.67 4.32 -15.05
N ALA A 295 -10.09 4.85 -16.13
CA ALA A 295 -9.88 4.09 -17.36
C ALA A 295 -8.98 2.85 -17.16
N LEU A 296 -7.93 2.97 -16.34
CA LEU A 296 -7.08 1.84 -15.97
C LEU A 296 -7.86 0.79 -15.16
N CYS A 297 -8.66 1.22 -14.18
CA CYS A 297 -9.54 0.33 -13.41
C CYS A 297 -10.52 -0.42 -14.32
N GLU A 298 -11.15 0.25 -15.29
CA GLU A 298 -12.06 -0.39 -16.25
C GLU A 298 -11.34 -1.45 -17.09
N MET A 299 -10.16 -1.12 -17.64
CA MET A 299 -9.35 -2.07 -18.41
C MET A 299 -8.97 -3.30 -17.57
N ILE A 300 -8.53 -3.09 -16.33
CA ILE A 300 -8.15 -4.17 -15.41
C ILE A 300 -9.38 -5.03 -15.05
N GLY A 301 -10.53 -4.39 -14.83
CA GLY A 301 -11.80 -5.06 -14.53
C GLY A 301 -12.27 -5.94 -15.70
N ALA A 302 -12.22 -5.40 -16.92
CA ALA A 302 -12.63 -6.11 -18.14
C ALA A 302 -11.76 -7.36 -18.39
N ASP A 303 -10.44 -7.26 -18.20
CA ASP A 303 -9.52 -8.40 -18.33
C ASP A 303 -9.79 -9.49 -17.27
N GLY A 304 -10.14 -9.09 -16.04
CA GLY A 304 -10.52 -10.01 -14.97
C GLY A 304 -11.81 -10.78 -15.25
N VAL A 305 -12.79 -10.16 -15.92
CA VAL A 305 -14.03 -10.82 -16.36
C VAL A 305 -13.74 -11.76 -17.54
N SER A 306 -13.01 -11.30 -18.55
CA SER A 306 -12.65 -12.11 -19.72
C SER A 306 -11.89 -13.38 -19.34
N ALA A 307 -10.96 -13.31 -18.37
CA ALA A 307 -10.26 -14.48 -17.85
C ALA A 307 -11.20 -15.49 -17.16
N LYS A 308 -12.17 -15.01 -16.37
CA LYS A 308 -13.17 -15.87 -15.71
C LYS A 308 -14.11 -16.53 -16.72
N ASP A 309 -14.54 -15.81 -17.75
CA ASP A 309 -15.39 -16.35 -18.80
C ASP A 309 -14.64 -17.32 -19.71
N GLY A 310 -13.37 -17.05 -20.03
CA GLY A 310 -12.49 -17.99 -20.71
C GLY A 310 -12.31 -19.30 -19.93
N ILE A 311 -12.09 -19.24 -18.62
CA ILE A 311 -12.02 -20.43 -17.75
C ILE A 311 -13.36 -21.18 -17.73
N ARG A 312 -14.49 -20.48 -17.67
CA ARG A 312 -15.83 -21.10 -17.74
C ARG A 312 -16.09 -21.78 -19.08
N ILE A 313 -15.70 -21.16 -20.20
CA ILE A 313 -15.81 -21.73 -21.55
C ILE A 313 -14.91 -22.96 -21.68
N VAL A 314 -13.67 -22.91 -21.19
CA VAL A 314 -12.76 -24.08 -21.19
C VAL A 314 -13.30 -25.20 -20.31
N ALA A 315 -13.79 -24.89 -19.10
CA ALA A 315 -14.41 -25.89 -18.23
C ALA A 315 -15.67 -26.52 -18.86
N ALA A 316 -16.53 -25.71 -19.49
CA ALA A 316 -17.72 -26.18 -20.19
C ALA A 316 -17.39 -27.04 -21.43
N SER A 317 -16.33 -26.68 -22.18
CA SER A 317 -15.88 -27.46 -23.34
C SER A 317 -15.14 -28.73 -22.95
N VAL A 318 -14.38 -28.74 -21.85
CA VAL A 318 -13.78 -29.95 -21.27
C VAL A 318 -14.86 -30.88 -20.70
N LEU A 319 -15.89 -30.36 -20.02
CA LEU A 319 -17.05 -31.17 -19.61
C LEU A 319 -17.82 -31.70 -20.83
N GLY A 320 -18.02 -30.87 -21.86
CA GLY A 320 -18.67 -31.25 -23.11
C GLY A 320 -17.93 -32.37 -23.86
N LEU A 321 -16.60 -32.33 -23.89
CA LEU A 321 -15.77 -33.42 -24.40
C LEU A 321 -15.87 -34.68 -23.55
N ALA A 322 -15.85 -34.56 -22.21
CA ALA A 322 -15.97 -35.70 -21.31
C ALA A 322 -17.33 -36.41 -21.40
N LEU A 323 -18.43 -35.66 -21.59
CA LEU A 323 -19.77 -36.22 -21.82
C LEU A 323 -19.95 -36.80 -23.22
N GLY A 324 -19.26 -36.26 -24.24
CA GLY A 324 -19.27 -36.80 -25.60
C GLY A 324 -18.63 -38.20 -25.73
N PHE A 325 -17.72 -38.57 -24.83
CA PHE A 325 -17.10 -39.90 -24.78
C PHE A 325 -17.90 -40.94 -23.96
N LEU A 326 -18.95 -40.53 -23.24
CA LEU A 326 -19.75 -41.40 -22.37
C LEU A 326 -21.14 -41.78 -22.94
N LEU A 327 -21.50 -41.28 -24.12
CA LEU A 327 -22.76 -41.67 -24.78
C LEU A 327 -22.50 -42.75 -25.85
N PRO A 328 -23.04 -43.98 -25.69
CA PRO A 328 -22.89 -45.01 -26.70
C PRO A 328 -23.62 -44.60 -27.98
N LYS A 329 -22.91 -44.65 -29.13
CA LYS A 329 -23.50 -44.54 -30.46
C LYS A 329 -24.57 -45.62 -30.62
N LYS A 330 -25.85 -45.24 -30.53
CA LYS A 330 -26.95 -46.10 -30.99
C LYS A 330 -26.88 -46.17 -32.52
N ARG A 331 -26.71 -47.38 -33.04
CA ARG A 331 -27.07 -47.75 -34.41
C ARG A 331 -28.59 -47.84 -34.53
#